data_AF-A0A5D6XR24-F1
#
_entry.id   AF-A0A5D6XR24-F1
#
_cell.length_a   1.000
_cell.length_b   1.000
_cell.length_c   1.000
_cell.angle_alpha   90.00
_cell.angle_beta   90.00
_cell.angle_gamma   90.00
#
_symmetry.space_group_name_H-M   'P 1'
#
loop_
_entity.id
_entity.type
_entity.pdbx_description
1 polymer ?
#
loop_
_entity_poly.entity_id
_entity_poly.type
_entity_poly.pdbx_seq_one_letter_code
_entity_poly.pdbx_strand_id
1 'polypeptide(L)'
;MRAQKSGVIANVGSIAGWRGSSVTGIYSASKYAVAGISESLRVEVAHLGIEVTCVDFGAFRTVLFGDNMVGAKTRIADLESVTAPRWEALAARSGRQRGDPAKAAQLLVEALTKTGRCAGRTLPSRLALGADAVQGVGAVLENAKRELDEWSDLTVTTDCDDVAQ
;
A
#
# COMPACT_ATOMS: atom_id res chain seq x y z
N MET A 1 -1.53 -22.89 10.23
CA MET A 1 -1.55 -21.68 11.09
C MET A 1 -2.54 -21.79 12.25
N ARG A 2 -3.87 -21.85 12.05
CA ARG A 2 -4.84 -21.89 13.19
C ARG A 2 -4.58 -22.99 14.21
N ALA A 3 -4.35 -24.23 13.76
CA ALA A 3 -4.00 -25.34 14.64
C ALA A 3 -2.61 -25.21 15.29
N GLN A 4 -1.67 -24.52 14.61
CA GLN A 4 -0.30 -24.28 15.09
C GLN A 4 -0.18 -23.07 16.03
N LYS A 5 -1.26 -22.27 16.15
CA LYS A 5 -1.34 -21.02 16.93
C LYS A 5 -0.16 -20.06 16.69
N SER A 6 0.35 -20.06 15.47
CA SER A 6 1.53 -19.29 15.06
C SER A 6 1.62 -19.15 13.55
N GLY A 7 2.40 -18.14 13.13
CA GLY A 7 2.86 -17.91 11.77
C GLY A 7 2.53 -16.50 11.25
N VAL A 8 3.02 -16.19 10.05
CA VAL A 8 2.84 -14.88 9.42
C VAL A 8 2.16 -15.00 8.05
N ILE A 9 1.15 -14.16 7.80
CA ILE A 9 0.54 -13.95 6.49
C ILE A 9 1.03 -12.60 5.94
N ALA A 10 1.67 -12.62 4.78
CA ALA A 10 2.16 -11.41 4.11
C ALA A 10 1.47 -11.25 2.76
N ASN A 11 0.57 -10.27 2.64
CA ASN A 11 -0.10 -9.96 1.39
C ASN A 11 0.69 -8.94 0.59
N VAL A 12 0.73 -9.09 -0.74
CA VAL A 12 1.47 -8.18 -1.63
C VAL A 12 0.61 -6.94 -1.93
N GLY A 13 0.89 -5.88 -1.19
CA GLY A 13 0.32 -4.55 -1.37
C GLY A 13 1.02 -3.71 -2.43
N SER A 14 0.88 -2.39 -2.30
CA SER A 14 1.53 -1.40 -3.15
C SER A 14 1.33 0.00 -2.55
N ILE A 15 2.22 0.94 -2.85
CA ILE A 15 1.97 2.37 -2.63
C ILE A 15 0.65 2.85 -3.27
N ALA A 16 0.15 2.16 -4.29
CA ALA A 16 -1.15 2.43 -4.91
C ALA A 16 -2.36 2.06 -4.05
N GLY A 17 -2.16 1.29 -2.97
CA GLY A 17 -3.15 1.04 -1.91
C GLY A 17 -3.14 2.09 -0.80
N TRP A 18 -2.40 3.19 -0.99
CA TRP A 18 -2.42 4.38 -0.13
C TRP A 18 -2.92 5.62 -0.87
N ARG A 19 -2.71 5.67 -2.20
CA ARG A 19 -3.20 6.76 -3.04
C ARG A 19 -3.53 6.30 -4.45
N GLY A 20 -4.56 6.92 -5.02
CA GLY A 20 -4.84 6.89 -6.44
C GLY A 20 -3.86 7.75 -7.25
N SER A 21 -3.73 7.44 -8.53
CA SER A 21 -3.08 8.30 -9.53
C SER A 21 -3.81 8.14 -10.86
N SER A 22 -3.60 9.08 -11.79
CA SER A 22 -4.10 8.90 -13.15
C SER A 22 -3.60 7.58 -13.72
N VAL A 23 -4.41 6.98 -14.61
CA VAL A 23 -4.24 5.66 -15.25
C VAL A 23 -4.24 4.44 -14.32
N THR A 24 -4.14 4.59 -13.00
CA THR A 24 -4.03 3.45 -12.06
C THR A 24 -5.31 3.17 -11.28
N GLY A 25 -6.47 3.76 -11.61
CA GLY A 25 -7.69 3.67 -10.79
C GLY A 25 -8.08 2.26 -10.37
N ILE A 26 -8.23 1.32 -11.33
CA ILE A 26 -8.57 -0.09 -11.05
C ILE A 26 -7.47 -0.78 -10.24
N TYR A 27 -6.21 -0.56 -10.59
CA TYR A 27 -5.06 -1.12 -9.88
C TYR A 27 -5.02 -0.63 -8.43
N SER A 28 -5.14 0.68 -8.21
CA SER A 28 -5.22 1.31 -6.89
C SER A 28 -6.37 0.74 -6.09
N ALA A 29 -7.59 0.70 -6.63
CA ALA A 29 -8.76 0.15 -5.95
C ALA A 29 -8.52 -1.29 -5.47
N SER A 30 -7.92 -2.15 -6.32
CA SER A 30 -7.58 -3.52 -5.92
C SER A 30 -6.57 -3.56 -4.78
N LYS A 31 -5.58 -2.65 -4.76
CA LYS A 31 -4.55 -2.60 -3.72
C LYS A 31 -5.05 -1.99 -2.42
N TYR A 32 -6.01 -1.07 -2.46
CA TYR A 32 -6.77 -0.65 -1.28
C TYR A 32 -7.56 -1.83 -0.69
N ALA A 33 -8.24 -2.61 -1.52
CA ALA A 33 -8.99 -3.78 -1.04
C ALA A 33 -8.08 -4.82 -0.38
N VAL A 34 -6.92 -5.12 -0.97
CA VAL A 34 -5.91 -6.02 -0.37
C VAL A 34 -5.44 -5.50 0.99
N ALA A 35 -5.18 -4.18 1.09
CA ALA A 35 -4.80 -3.56 2.34
C ALA A 35 -5.90 -3.68 3.41
N GLY A 36 -7.14 -3.32 3.08
CA GLY A 36 -8.27 -3.40 3.99
C GLY A 36 -8.51 -4.82 4.50
N ILE A 37 -8.52 -5.82 3.60
CA ILE A 37 -8.65 -7.24 3.99
C ILE A 37 -7.51 -7.67 4.91
N SER A 38 -6.28 -7.21 4.65
CA SER A 38 -5.12 -7.55 5.48
C SER A 38 -5.21 -6.95 6.88
N GLU A 39 -5.68 -5.71 6.99
CA GLU A 39 -5.89 -5.02 8.27
C GLU A 39 -7.01 -5.66 9.09
N SER A 40 -8.15 -5.99 8.47
CA SER A 40 -9.23 -6.72 9.14
C SER A 40 -8.77 -8.09 9.62
N LEU A 41 -8.16 -8.89 8.72
CA LEU A 41 -7.69 -10.23 9.04
C LEU A 41 -6.69 -10.20 10.20
N ARG A 42 -5.79 -9.19 10.24
CA ARG A 42 -4.82 -9.02 11.32
C ARG A 42 -5.48 -9.01 12.69
N VAL A 43 -6.59 -8.29 12.85
CA VAL A 43 -7.34 -8.20 14.11
C VAL A 43 -8.04 -9.52 14.41
N GLU A 44 -8.71 -10.10 13.41
CA GLU A 44 -9.48 -11.34 13.55
C GLU A 44 -8.62 -12.52 14.05
N VAL A 45 -7.38 -12.63 13.57
CA VAL A 45 -6.51 -13.78 13.86
C VAL A 45 -5.45 -13.53 14.94
N ALA A 46 -5.37 -12.31 15.48
CA ALA A 46 -4.35 -11.94 16.48
C ALA A 46 -4.39 -12.86 17.72
N HIS A 47 -5.59 -13.18 18.21
CA HIS A 47 -5.79 -14.06 19.36
C HIS A 47 -5.33 -15.52 19.11
N LEU A 48 -5.06 -15.88 17.85
CA LEU A 48 -4.51 -17.18 17.45
C LEU A 48 -2.99 -17.17 17.34
N GLY A 49 -2.30 -16.08 17.70
CA GLY A 49 -0.85 -15.95 17.54
C GLY A 49 -0.39 -15.82 16.08
N ILE A 50 -1.30 -15.49 15.16
CA ILE A 50 -1.01 -15.30 13.73
C ILE A 50 -0.82 -13.81 13.47
N GLU A 51 0.30 -13.46 12.83
CA GLU A 51 0.56 -12.08 12.40
C GLU A 51 0.16 -11.90 10.93
N VAL A 52 -0.34 -10.72 10.60
CA VAL A 52 -0.73 -10.38 9.22
C VAL A 52 -0.15 -9.01 8.87
N THR A 53 0.48 -8.91 7.70
CA THR A 53 1.01 -7.64 7.18
C THR A 53 0.69 -7.51 5.70
N CYS A 54 0.39 -6.29 5.27
CA CYS A 54 0.37 -5.93 3.86
C CYS A 54 1.71 -5.27 3.51
N VAL A 55 2.42 -5.84 2.53
CA VAL A 55 3.72 -5.33 2.10
C VAL A 55 3.52 -4.34 0.95
N ASP A 56 3.69 -3.06 1.23
CA ASP A 56 3.48 -1.99 0.25
C ASP A 56 4.78 -1.64 -0.47
N PHE A 57 4.97 -2.27 -1.62
CA PHE A 57 6.12 -2.00 -2.47
C PHE A 57 5.99 -0.67 -3.22
N GLY A 58 7.09 0.06 -3.27
CA GLY A 58 7.38 1.07 -4.28
C GLY A 58 7.81 0.45 -5.61
N ALA A 59 8.54 1.21 -6.42
CA ALA A 59 9.05 0.75 -7.70
C ALA A 59 10.32 -0.11 -7.55
N PHE A 60 10.18 -1.41 -7.81
CA PHE A 60 11.29 -2.38 -7.87
C PHE A 60 11.54 -2.85 -9.31
N ARG A 61 12.79 -3.19 -9.63
CA ARG A 61 13.22 -3.69 -10.95
C ARG A 61 12.70 -5.10 -11.20
N THR A 62 11.42 -5.18 -11.52
CA THR A 62 10.70 -6.40 -11.91
C THR A 62 10.14 -6.22 -13.32
N VAL A 63 9.54 -7.27 -13.85
CA VAL A 63 8.88 -7.24 -15.17
C VAL A 63 7.57 -6.45 -15.19
N LEU A 64 7.11 -5.90 -14.07
CA LEU A 64 5.80 -5.24 -13.97
C LEU A 64 5.62 -4.04 -14.90
N PHE A 65 6.67 -3.22 -15.10
CA PHE A 65 6.61 -2.08 -16.02
C PHE A 65 7.07 -2.47 -17.43
N GLY A 66 6.58 -1.75 -18.43
CA GLY A 66 6.78 -2.09 -19.84
C GLY A 66 5.64 -2.98 -20.33
N ASP A 67 5.97 -4.05 -21.04
CA ASP A 67 5.01 -4.87 -21.81
C ASP A 67 3.96 -5.60 -20.94
N ASN A 68 4.19 -5.74 -19.64
CA ASN A 68 3.22 -6.36 -18.73
C ASN A 68 2.17 -5.38 -18.17
N MET A 69 2.25 -4.09 -18.52
CA MET A 69 1.22 -3.13 -18.14
C MET A 69 0.02 -3.27 -19.07
N VAL A 70 -1.13 -3.62 -18.48
CA VAL A 70 -2.40 -3.69 -19.20
C VAL A 70 -3.15 -2.37 -19.00
N GLY A 71 -3.28 -1.60 -20.08
CA GLY A 71 -4.09 -0.37 -20.12
C GLY A 71 -5.53 -0.63 -20.57
N ALA A 72 -6.38 0.38 -20.41
CA ALA A 72 -7.74 0.34 -20.96
C ALA A 72 -7.69 0.30 -22.50
N LYS A 73 -8.54 -0.54 -23.11
CA LYS A 73 -8.66 -0.63 -24.57
C LYS A 73 -9.33 0.60 -25.17
N THR A 74 -10.28 1.18 -24.45
CA THR A 74 -10.99 2.40 -24.85
C THR A 74 -10.25 3.63 -24.33
N ARG A 75 -10.04 4.62 -25.20
CA ARG A 75 -9.51 5.93 -24.84
C ARG A 75 -10.62 6.98 -24.92
N ILE A 76 -10.64 7.90 -23.97
CA ILE A 76 -11.55 9.05 -23.94
C ILE A 76 -10.70 10.28 -24.24
N ALA A 77 -11.01 10.99 -25.33
CA ALA A 77 -10.19 12.10 -25.83
C ALA A 77 -9.94 13.16 -24.77
N ASP A 78 -10.96 13.52 -23.98
CA ASP A 78 -10.88 14.53 -22.93
C ASP A 78 -9.85 14.20 -21.82
N LEU A 79 -9.50 12.91 -21.66
CA LEU A 79 -8.54 12.47 -20.64
C LEU A 79 -7.10 12.35 -21.17
N GLU A 80 -6.86 12.53 -22.47
CA GLU A 80 -5.55 12.27 -23.08
C GLU A 80 -4.44 13.17 -22.52
N SER A 81 -4.74 14.44 -22.27
CA SER A 81 -3.80 15.42 -21.71
C SER A 81 -3.22 14.99 -20.36
N VAL A 82 -3.97 14.18 -19.60
CA VAL A 82 -3.56 13.67 -18.28
C VAL A 82 -3.01 12.25 -18.38
N THR A 83 -3.59 11.40 -19.23
CA THR A 83 -3.29 9.97 -19.27
C THR A 83 -2.09 9.63 -20.15
N ALA A 84 -1.89 10.29 -21.29
CA ALA A 84 -0.78 9.99 -22.19
C ALA A 84 0.60 10.24 -21.55
N PRO A 85 0.88 11.41 -20.92
CA PRO A 85 2.17 11.64 -20.28
C PRO A 85 2.43 10.65 -19.14
N ARG A 86 1.37 10.22 -18.46
CA ARG A 86 1.47 9.26 -17.36
C ARG A 86 1.86 7.86 -17.86
N TRP A 87 1.25 7.41 -18.96
CA TRP A 87 1.63 6.13 -19.58
C TRP A 87 3.07 6.14 -20.07
N GLU A 88 3.51 7.23 -20.71
CA GLU A 88 4.90 7.42 -21.13
C GLU A 88 5.86 7.36 -19.94
N ALA A 89 5.54 8.07 -18.85
CA ALA A 89 6.35 8.07 -17.64
C ALA A 89 6.44 6.68 -16.98
N LEU A 90 5.37 5.88 -17.01
CA LEU A 90 5.38 4.51 -16.50
C LEU A 90 6.21 3.58 -17.40
N ALA A 91 6.06 3.68 -18.73
CA ALA A 91 6.84 2.91 -19.68
C ALA A 91 8.35 3.21 -19.56
N ALA A 92 8.72 4.50 -19.45
CA ALA A 92 10.10 4.94 -19.29
C ALA A 92 10.77 4.47 -17.99
N ARG A 93 9.99 4.01 -16.99
CA ARG A 93 10.51 3.45 -15.73
C ARG A 93 10.87 1.98 -15.82
N SER A 94 10.51 1.27 -16.88
CA SER A 94 10.88 -0.14 -17.04
C SER A 94 12.40 -0.32 -17.04
N GLY A 95 12.90 -1.25 -16.23
CA GLY A 95 14.34 -1.48 -15.99
C GLY A 95 15.07 -0.39 -15.21
N ARG A 96 14.45 0.77 -14.97
CA ARG A 96 15.06 1.95 -14.32
C ARG A 96 14.51 2.20 -12.92
N GLN A 97 13.70 1.29 -12.40
CA GLN A 97 13.19 1.37 -11.04
C GLN A 97 14.35 1.41 -10.02
N ARG A 98 14.18 2.12 -8.91
CA ARG A 98 15.23 2.28 -7.89
C ARG A 98 15.38 1.05 -7.01
N GLY A 99 14.27 0.36 -6.75
CA GLY A 99 14.23 -0.79 -5.85
C GLY A 99 14.92 -2.02 -6.43
N ASP A 100 15.71 -2.68 -5.59
CA ASP A 100 16.37 -3.96 -5.86
C ASP A 100 15.53 -5.12 -5.29
N PRO A 101 14.97 -6.01 -6.13
CA PRO A 101 14.12 -7.11 -5.66
C PRO A 101 14.84 -8.07 -4.70
N ALA A 102 16.15 -8.31 -4.88
CA ALA A 102 16.89 -9.23 -4.02
C ALA A 102 17.01 -8.65 -2.60
N LYS A 103 17.28 -7.35 -2.48
CA LYS A 103 17.31 -6.66 -1.19
C LYS A 103 15.94 -6.61 -0.52
N ALA A 104 14.87 -6.43 -1.30
CA ALA A 104 13.50 -6.48 -0.77
C ALA A 104 13.14 -7.88 -0.25
N ALA A 105 13.46 -8.93 -1.00
CA ALA A 105 13.24 -10.31 -0.60
C ALA A 105 14.01 -10.64 0.69
N GLN A 106 15.28 -10.24 0.78
CA GLN A 106 16.07 -10.44 1.99
C GLN A 106 15.45 -9.74 3.20
N LEU A 107 15.07 -8.46 3.06
CA LEU A 107 14.43 -7.72 4.15
C LEU A 107 13.07 -8.32 4.55
N LEU A 108 12.31 -8.85 3.59
CA LEU A 108 11.06 -9.55 3.87
C LEU A 108 11.28 -10.83 4.67
N VAL A 109 12.26 -11.65 4.30
CA VAL A 109 12.59 -12.85 5.07
C VAL A 109 12.96 -12.46 6.50
N GLU A 110 13.84 -11.48 6.68
CA GLU A 110 14.23 -10.98 8.00
C GLU A 110 13.02 -10.46 8.80
N ALA A 111 12.15 -9.66 8.19
CA ALA A 111 10.97 -9.08 8.83
C ALA A 111 9.93 -10.15 9.22
N LEU A 112 9.60 -11.06 8.30
CA LEU A 112 8.56 -12.08 8.51
C LEU A 112 9.00 -13.18 9.47
N THR A 113 10.30 -13.45 9.56
CA THR A 113 10.87 -14.39 10.55
C THR A 113 11.33 -13.72 11.83
N LYS A 114 11.30 -12.39 11.90
CA LYS A 114 11.85 -11.58 13.00
C LYS A 114 13.31 -11.91 13.32
N THR A 115 14.12 -12.08 12.28
CA THR A 115 15.55 -12.37 12.37
C THR A 115 16.38 -11.23 11.76
N GLY A 116 17.71 -11.36 11.84
CA GLY A 116 18.63 -10.40 11.22
C GLY A 116 18.40 -8.97 11.73
N ARG A 117 18.25 -8.02 10.81
CA ARG A 117 18.01 -6.59 11.13
C ARG A 117 16.64 -6.32 11.75
N CYS A 118 15.73 -7.30 11.69
CA CYS A 118 14.38 -7.21 12.21
C CYS A 118 14.18 -7.96 13.52
N ALA A 119 15.24 -8.53 14.11
CA ALA A 119 15.17 -9.13 15.44
C ALA A 119 14.63 -8.13 16.48
N GLY A 120 13.66 -8.58 17.29
CA GLY A 120 13.00 -7.76 18.32
C GLY A 120 12.01 -6.71 17.79
N ARG A 121 11.76 -6.63 16.47
CA ARG A 121 10.75 -5.72 15.91
C ARG A 121 9.38 -6.37 15.85
N THR A 122 8.35 -5.58 16.14
CA THR A 122 6.95 -5.93 15.85
C THR A 122 6.68 -5.70 14.36
N LEU A 123 6.08 -6.69 13.71
CA LEU A 123 5.69 -6.58 12.31
C LEU A 123 4.52 -5.59 12.18
N PRO A 124 4.63 -4.50 11.39
CA PRO A 124 3.54 -3.53 11.24
C PRO A 124 2.37 -4.12 10.44
N SER A 125 1.18 -3.52 10.55
CA SER A 125 0.04 -3.87 9.68
C SER A 125 0.34 -3.60 8.21
N ARG A 126 1.10 -2.53 7.94
CA ARG A 126 1.53 -2.09 6.62
C ARG A 126 3.05 -1.90 6.61
N LEU A 127 3.77 -2.71 5.82
CA LEU A 127 5.22 -2.65 5.68
C LEU A 127 5.58 -1.99 4.33
N ALA A 128 5.88 -0.70 4.34
CA ALA A 128 6.31 0.02 3.15
C ALA A 128 7.77 -0.31 2.78
N LEU A 129 8.02 -0.72 1.54
CA LEU A 129 9.34 -1.08 1.04
C LEU A 129 9.75 -0.19 -0.14
N GLY A 130 10.93 0.43 -0.03
CA GLY A 130 11.49 1.35 -1.03
C GLY A 130 11.40 2.81 -0.58
N ALA A 131 12.39 3.61 -0.97
CA ALA A 131 12.46 5.03 -0.57
C ALA A 131 11.26 5.85 -1.10
N ASP A 132 10.81 5.54 -2.32
CA ASP A 132 9.62 6.12 -2.93
C ASP A 132 8.33 5.71 -2.21
N ALA A 133 8.29 4.49 -1.64
CA ALA A 133 7.18 4.06 -0.80
C ALA A 133 7.15 4.82 0.53
N VAL A 134 8.28 4.92 1.21
CA VAL A 134 8.37 5.67 2.48
C VAL A 134 7.96 7.14 2.26
N GLN A 135 8.51 7.80 1.24
CA GLN A 135 8.16 9.18 0.92
C GLN A 135 6.68 9.32 0.52
N GLY A 136 6.19 8.44 -0.36
CA GLY A 136 4.83 8.51 -0.88
C GLY A 136 3.77 8.25 0.19
N VAL A 137 4.00 7.27 1.06
CA VAL A 137 3.10 6.96 2.18
C VAL A 137 3.15 8.08 3.22
N GLY A 138 4.34 8.59 3.56
CA GLY A 138 4.49 9.72 4.49
C GLY A 138 3.68 10.94 4.05
N ALA A 139 3.81 11.33 2.78
CA ALA A 139 3.04 12.46 2.23
C ALA A 139 1.52 12.24 2.27
N VAL A 140 1.05 11.00 2.04
CA VAL A 140 -0.39 10.67 2.15
C VAL A 140 -0.87 10.82 3.59
N LEU A 141 -0.11 10.33 4.56
CA LEU A 141 -0.48 10.41 5.97
C LEU A 141 -0.54 11.86 6.46
N GLU A 142 0.46 12.67 6.08
CA GLU A 142 0.49 14.11 6.38
C GLU A 142 -0.70 14.84 5.76
N ASN A 143 -1.02 14.53 4.50
CA ASN A 143 -2.14 15.13 3.80
C ASN A 143 -3.50 14.76 4.42
N ALA A 144 -3.71 13.47 4.69
CA ALA A 144 -4.93 12.97 5.29
C ALA A 144 -5.17 13.55 6.69
N LYS A 145 -4.10 13.67 7.50
CA LYS A 145 -4.19 14.31 8.82
C LYS A 145 -4.58 15.78 8.70
N ARG A 146 -3.96 16.50 7.77
CA ARG A 146 -4.26 17.92 7.54
C ARG A 146 -5.72 18.12 7.11
N GLU A 147 -6.19 17.36 6.12
CA GLU A 147 -7.58 17.44 5.64
C GLU A 147 -8.60 17.07 6.75
N LEU A 148 -8.28 16.05 7.57
CA LEU A 148 -9.10 15.70 8.72
C LEU A 148 -9.16 16.84 9.74
N ASP A 149 -8.02 17.45 10.08
CA ASP A 149 -7.95 18.53 11.05
C ASP A 149 -8.72 19.77 10.56
N GLU A 150 -8.57 20.12 9.28
CA GLU A 150 -9.23 21.26 8.63
C GLU A 150 -10.76 21.18 8.69
N TRP A 151 -11.33 19.97 8.74
CA TRP A 151 -12.77 19.73 8.79
C TRP A 151 -13.26 19.21 10.14
N SER A 152 -12.36 19.01 11.10
CA SER A 152 -12.68 18.30 12.36
C SER A 152 -13.70 19.06 13.21
N ASP A 153 -13.65 20.39 13.24
CA ASP A 153 -14.59 21.25 13.97
C ASP A 153 -16.03 21.15 13.43
N LEU A 154 -16.20 20.91 12.13
CA LEU A 154 -17.50 20.74 11.49
C LEU A 154 -17.97 19.28 11.51
N THR A 155 -17.11 18.32 11.19
CA THR A 155 -17.50 16.91 11.09
C THR A 155 -17.98 16.33 12.41
N VAL A 156 -17.44 16.77 13.55
CA VAL A 156 -17.92 16.34 14.88
C VAL A 156 -19.32 16.87 15.24
N THR A 157 -19.82 17.88 14.53
CA THR A 157 -21.16 18.46 14.80
C THR A 157 -22.32 17.60 14.29
N THR A 158 -22.02 16.49 13.61
CA THR A 158 -23.05 15.57 13.09
C THR A 158 -23.44 14.47 14.07
N ASP A 159 -22.85 14.45 15.26
CA ASP A 159 -23.28 13.54 16.34
C ASP A 159 -24.72 13.88 16.76
N CYS A 160 -25.47 12.87 17.22
CA CYS A 160 -26.83 13.12 17.71
C CYS A 160 -26.79 13.96 18.99
N ASP A 161 -27.65 14.99 19.06
CA ASP A 161 -27.74 15.91 20.22
C ASP A 161 -28.05 15.21 21.56
N ASP A 162 -28.61 14.00 21.51
CA ASP A 162 -29.02 13.19 22.67
C ASP A 162 -27.93 12.22 23.15
N VAL A 163 -26.80 12.12 22.46
CA VAL A 163 -25.64 11.33 22.88
C VAL A 163 -24.66 12.26 23.61
N ALA A 164 -24.51 12.08 24.92
CA ALA A 164 -23.52 12.81 25.70
C ALA A 164 -22.10 12.44 25.24
N GLN A 165 -21.26 13.46 25.01
CA GLN A 165 -19.83 13.31 24.75
C GLN A 165 -19.08 12.76 25.96
#